data_AF-A0A257NL78-F1
#
_entry.id   AF-A0A257NL78-F1
#
_cell.length_a   1.000
_cell.length_b   1.000
_cell.length_c   1.000
_cell.angle_alpha   90.00
_cell.angle_beta   90.00
_cell.angle_gamma   90.00
#
_symmetry.space_group_name_H-M   'P 1'
#
loop_
_entity.id
_entity.type
_entity.pdbx_description
1 polymer ?
#
loop_
_entity_poly.entity_id
_entity_poly.type
_entity_poly.pdbx_seq_one_letter_code
_entity_poly.pdbx_strand_id
1 'polypeptide(L)' 'MVGGLGDRTRAGLPDDTRLPGFIAILPAVVGVQPSVGDFVNDDRDERFVVIAVETIGGLWRLSLIQAVS' A
#
# COMPACT_ATOMS: atom_id res chain seq x y z
N MET A 1 21.44 4.82 -15.17
CA MET A 1 20.14 5.22 -15.76
C MET A 1 19.24 4.01 -15.62
N VAL A 2 18.44 3.96 -14.55
CA VAL A 2 17.62 2.80 -14.18
C VAL A 2 16.42 2.75 -15.11
N GLY A 3 16.37 1.71 -15.94
CA GLY A 3 15.28 1.46 -16.87
C GLY A 3 14.22 0.58 -16.25
N GLY A 4 12.96 0.99 -16.43
CA GLY A 4 11.85 0.06 -16.66
C GLY A 4 11.04 -0.34 -15.45
N LEU A 5 10.37 0.60 -14.78
CA LEU A 5 9.09 0.27 -14.17
C LEU A 5 8.02 0.34 -15.27
N GLY A 6 7.37 -0.79 -15.48
CA GLY A 6 6.57 -1.11 -16.65
C GLY A 6 5.46 -0.12 -16.96
N ASP A 7 5.46 0.28 -18.22
CA ASP A 7 4.36 0.92 -18.94
C ASP A 7 3.15 -0.03 -18.99
N ARG A 8 2.31 -0.03 -17.96
CA ARG A 8 1.10 -0.88 -17.89
C ARG A 8 -0.23 -0.11 -17.88
N THR A 9 -0.22 1.22 -17.97
CA THR A 9 -1.46 2.02 -17.92
C THR A 9 -1.40 3.36 -18.67
N ARG A 10 -0.55 3.54 -19.69
CA ARG A 10 -0.50 4.82 -20.43
C ARG A 10 -1.67 5.00 -21.40
N ALA A 11 -2.74 5.58 -20.89
CA ALA A 11 -3.77 6.27 -21.67
C ALA A 11 -3.52 7.79 -21.75
N GLY A 12 -2.27 8.25 -21.70
CA GLY A 12 -1.91 9.67 -21.91
C GLY A 12 -2.60 10.67 -20.97
N LEU A 13 -3.12 10.22 -19.83
CA LEU A 13 -3.72 11.08 -18.82
C LEU A 13 -2.60 11.77 -18.02
N PRO A 14 -2.82 13.01 -17.53
CA PRO A 14 -1.88 13.68 -16.63
C PRO A 14 -1.53 12.75 -15.48
N ASP A 15 -0.27 12.74 -15.04
CA ASP A 15 0.16 12.00 -13.86
C ASP A 15 -0.75 12.36 -12.69
N ASP A 16 -1.74 11.51 -12.41
CA ASP A 16 -2.41 11.53 -11.12
C ASP A 16 -1.39 10.95 -10.15
N THR A 17 -0.53 11.83 -9.62
CA THR A 17 0.48 11.53 -8.60
C THR A 17 -0.13 11.00 -7.30
N ARG A 18 -1.44 10.77 -7.29
CA ARG A 18 -2.24 10.23 -6.20
C ARG A 18 -2.57 8.75 -6.39
N LEU A 19 -1.79 7.96 -7.12
CA LEU A 19 -1.97 6.49 -7.06
C LEU A 19 -1.84 6.07 -5.59
N PRO A 20 -2.93 5.66 -4.91
CA PRO A 20 -2.75 5.01 -3.63
C PRO A 20 -2.09 3.69 -4.00
N GLY A 21 -0.82 3.54 -3.63
CA GLY A 21 -0.28 2.20 -3.59
C GLY A 21 -1.24 1.36 -2.74
N PHE A 22 -1.46 0.14 -3.19
CA PHE A 22 -2.20 -0.98 -2.60
C PHE A 22 -3.00 -0.70 -1.31
N ILE A 23 -4.27 -1.09 -1.30
CA ILE A 23 -5.11 -1.03 -0.10
C ILE A 23 -5.16 -2.42 0.55
N ALA A 24 -4.86 -2.50 1.85
CA ALA A 24 -5.16 -3.67 2.66
C ALA A 24 -6.35 -3.39 3.58
N ILE A 25 -7.28 -4.35 3.64
CA ILE A 25 -8.40 -4.36 4.59
C ILE A 25 -8.15 -5.50 5.56
N LEU A 26 -7.94 -5.17 6.83
CA LEU A 26 -7.60 -6.13 7.88
C LEU A 26 -8.60 -6.04 9.02
N PRO A 27 -8.94 -7.14 9.70
CA PRO A 27 -9.71 -7.07 10.94
C PRO A 27 -8.95 -6.29 12.01
N ALA A 28 -9.64 -5.46 12.79
CA ALA A 28 -9.06 -4.82 13.96
C ALA A 28 -8.93 -5.84 15.11
N VAL A 29 -7.87 -6.66 15.03
CA VAL A 29 -7.54 -7.66 16.05
C VAL A 29 -7.03 -6.94 17.32
N VAL A 30 -7.50 -7.39 18.48
CA VAL A 30 -7.07 -6.85 19.79
C VAL A 30 -5.55 -6.95 19.92
N GLY A 31 -4.92 -5.84 20.30
CA GLY A 31 -3.47 -5.76 20.49
C GLY A 31 -2.67 -5.42 19.22
N VAL A 32 -3.33 -5.26 18.06
CA VAL A 32 -2.68 -4.81 16.82
C VAL A 32 -3.14 -3.39 16.49
N GLN A 33 -2.19 -2.46 16.48
CA GLN A 33 -2.42 -1.07 16.11
C GLN A 33 -1.45 -0.66 15.00
N PRO A 34 -1.86 -0.77 13.72
CA PRO A 34 -1.03 -0.37 12.60
C PRO A 34 -0.69 1.11 12.67
N SER A 35 0.53 1.44 12.26
CA SER A 35 1.07 2.79 12.22
C SER A 35 1.68 3.09 10.85
N VAL A 36 1.71 4.37 10.49
CA VAL A 36 2.43 4.82 9.29
C VAL A 36 3.92 4.47 9.45
N GLY A 37 4.49 3.86 8.42
CA GLY A 37 5.87 3.35 8.42
C GLY A 37 5.99 1.87 8.76
N ASP A 38 4.93 1.22 9.26
CA ASP A 38 4.93 -0.22 9.47
C ASP A 38 5.11 -0.98 8.14
N PHE A 39 5.69 -2.17 8.22
CA PHE A 39 5.79 -3.07 7.09
C PHE A 39 4.71 -4.14 7.15
N VAL A 40 4.09 -4.41 6.00
CA VAL A 40 3.19 -5.54 5.77
C VAL A 40 3.82 -6.42 4.70
N ASN A 41 3.80 -7.74 4.90
CA ASN A 41 4.16 -8.68 3.85
C ASN A 41 2.92 -9.45 3.43
N ASP A 42 2.78 -9.74 2.14
CA ASP A 42 1.73 -10.62 1.64
C ASP A 42 2.15 -12.10 1.68
N ASP A 43 1.33 -12.99 1.11
CA ASP A 43 1.58 -14.43 1.04
C ASP A 43 2.71 -14.82 0.07
N ARG A 44 3.17 -13.87 -0.75
CA ARG A 44 4.28 -14.01 -1.71
C ARG A 44 5.58 -13.44 -1.17
N ASP A 45 5.60 -13.00 0.09
CA ASP A 45 6.71 -12.29 0.74
C ASP A 45 7.04 -10.95 0.05
N GLU A 46 6.08 -10.36 -0.68
CA GLU A 46 6.19 -8.99 -1.16
C GLU A 46 6.00 -8.03 0.00
N ARG A 47 6.88 -7.03 0.11
CA ARG A 47 6.90 -6.08 1.22
C ARG A 47 6.24 -4.76 0.84
N PHE A 48 5.46 -4.22 1.76
CA PHE A 48 4.74 -2.97 1.62
C PHE A 48 4.94 -2.07 2.85
N VAL A 49 5.04 -0.76 2.64
CA VAL A 49 5.08 0.25 3.72
C VAL A 49 3.71 0.87 3.89
N VAL A 50 3.23 0.97 5.12
CA VAL A 50 1.98 1.67 5.45
C VAL A 50 2.18 3.18 5.34
N ILE A 51 1.36 3.85 4.53
CA ILE A 51 1.39 5.31 4.34
C ILE A 51 0.14 6.02 4.89
N ALA A 52 -0.94 5.29 5.14
CA ALA A 52 -2.10 5.81 5.86
C ALA A 52 -2.84 4.68 6.59
N VAL A 53 -3.45 5.01 7.71
CA VAL A 53 -4.23 4.10 8.54
C VAL A 53 -5.58 4.73 8.83
N GLU A 54 -6.66 4.05 8.47
CA GLU A 54 -8.03 4.45 8.74
C GLU A 54 -8.78 3.30 9.42
N THR A 55 -9.69 3.60 10.34
CA THR A 55 -10.56 2.58 10.96
C THR A 55 -11.96 2.69 10.36
N ILE A 56 -12.50 1.58 9.84
CA ILE A 56 -13.83 1.54 9.23
C ILE A 56 -14.56 0.30 9.75
N GLY A 57 -15.58 0.49 10.59
CA GLY A 57 -16.48 -0.59 11.02
C GLY A 57 -15.77 -1.77 11.70
N GLY A 58 -14.73 -1.53 12.50
CA GLY A 58 -13.94 -2.61 13.14
C GLY A 58 -12.88 -3.24 12.22
N LEU A 59 -12.61 -2.62 11.08
CA LEU A 59 -11.52 -2.97 10.17
C LEU A 59 -10.47 -1.86 10.15
N TRP A 60 -9.24 -2.24 9.88
CA TRP A 60 -8.19 -1.34 9.42
C TRP A 60 -8.23 -1.27 7.90
N ARG A 61 -8.29 -0.05 7.37
CA ARG A 61 -7.98 0.26 5.99
C ARG A 61 -6.60 0.88 5.94
N LEU A 62 -5.66 0.18 5.33
CA LEU A 62 -4.27 0.62 5.18
C LEU A 62 -4.05 1.02 3.74
N SER A 63 -3.52 2.22 3.52
CA SER A 63 -2.92 2.59 2.23
C SER A 63 -1.45 2.24 2.28
N LEU A 64 -0.92 1.61 1.24
CA LEU A 64 0.41 1.03 1.24
C LEU A 64 1.25 1.56 0.07
N ILE A 65 2.56 1.37 0.09
CA ILE A 65 3.41 1.47 -1.11
C ILE A 65 4.29 0.23 -1.14
N GLN A 66 4.44 -0.40 -2.31
CA GLN A 66 5.33 -1.55 -2.45
C GLN A 66 6.78 -1.10 -2.22
N ALA A 67 7.45 -1.75 -1.28
CA ALA A 67 8.86 -1.54 -1.03
C ALA A 67 9.65 -2.28 -2.12
N VAL A 68 10.24 -1.52 -3.04
CA VAL A 68 11.24 -2.06 -3.96
C VAL A 68 12.57 -2.20 -3.23
N SER A 69 13.11 -3.41 -3.21
CA SER A 69 14.48 -3.72 -2.77
C SER A 69 15.51 -3.30 -3.81
#